data_AF-A0AAV8WPE0-F1
#
_entry.id   AF-A0AAV8WPE0-F1
#
_cell.length_a   1.000
_cell.length_b   1.000
_cell.length_c   1.000
_cell.angle_alpha   90.00
_cell.angle_beta   90.00
_cell.angle_gamma   90.00
#
_symmetry.space_group_name_H-M   'P 1'
#
loop_
_entity.id
_entity.type
_entity.pdbx_description
1 polymer ?
#
loop_
_entity_poly.entity_id
_entity_poly.type
_entity_poly.pdbx_seq_one_letter_code
_entity_poly.pdbx_strand_id
1 'polypeptide(L)'
;MKPALFVRDIDLIKKICLEELEHFSDRVKLFDKEFDSVIGNILVNRTGKEWQAMRSSLNPAFVSSRTKHFFDLISECAETFANHFVNENKSLVEIQLNETFSKFDNDVISSVCFGISSDSLEDDDNEFFKMHKKLKSFGAFQKLKLSLIQLCPLLAKTFFKNIVIATMQKRESENINRPDFIDYLMKLRKKTFVEELGLNDAADHELEIRQPGERSKFALLEIKLLFFHLLSKFDLVPTIKTNPVLNLTRFDVNVVGHTFLGLKPRKVTSL
;
A
#
# COMPACT_ATOMS: atom_id res chain seq x y z
N MET A 1 17.03 -11.31 27.44
CA MET A 1 16.94 -10.27 26.39
C MET A 1 18.23 -10.33 25.59
N LYS A 2 18.18 -10.21 24.25
CA LYS A 2 19.41 -10.02 23.45
C LYS A 2 19.84 -8.55 23.59
N PRO A 3 21.14 -8.24 23.68
CA PRO A 3 21.62 -6.86 23.64
C PRO A 3 21.16 -6.16 22.36
N ALA A 4 20.74 -4.90 22.47
CA ALA A 4 20.28 -4.11 21.32
C ALA A 4 20.86 -2.68 21.40
N LEU A 5 21.21 -2.12 20.24
CA LEU A 5 21.70 -0.75 20.11
C LEU A 5 20.56 0.15 19.61
N PHE A 6 20.26 1.23 20.34
CA PHE A 6 19.28 2.23 19.93
C PHE A 6 20.00 3.47 19.39
N VAL A 7 19.97 3.65 18.07
CA VAL A 7 20.62 4.77 17.39
C VAL A 7 19.70 6.00 17.43
N ARG A 8 20.22 7.13 17.90
CA ARG A 8 19.49 8.41 18.01
C ARG A 8 20.07 9.54 17.16
N ASP A 9 21.28 9.35 16.66
CA ASP A 9 21.98 10.32 15.81
C ASP A 9 21.46 10.19 14.37
N ILE A 10 20.99 11.30 13.79
CA ILE A 10 20.38 11.33 12.46
C ILE A 10 21.37 10.99 11.35
N ASP A 11 22.63 11.39 11.50
CA ASP A 11 23.65 11.16 10.48
C ASP A 11 24.11 9.70 10.55
N LEU A 12 24.18 9.13 11.75
CA LEU A 12 24.40 7.69 11.91
C LEU A 12 23.23 6.86 11.37
N ILE A 13 21.98 7.29 11.59
CA ILE A 13 20.79 6.64 11.01
C ILE A 13 20.84 6.69 9.48
N LYS A 14 21.15 7.86 8.89
CA LYS A 14 21.30 8.00 7.44
C LYS A 14 22.38 7.08 6.91
N LYS A 15 23.56 7.05 7.54
CA LYS A 15 24.66 6.18 7.15
C LYS A 15 24.22 4.71 7.15
N ILE A 16 23.60 4.24 8.23
CA ILE A 16 23.10 2.86 8.34
C ILE A 16 22.04 2.54 7.27
N CYS A 17 21.08 3.45 7.05
CA CYS A 17 19.94 3.19 6.17
C CYS A 17 20.21 3.44 4.67
N LEU A 18 21.19 4.26 4.32
CA LEU A 18 21.44 4.70 2.95
C LEU A 18 22.78 4.20 2.39
N GLU A 19 23.84 4.22 3.19
CA GLU A 19 25.19 3.86 2.74
C GLU A 19 25.51 2.39 3.07
N GLU A 20 25.16 1.96 4.27
CA GLU A 20 25.54 0.64 4.81
C GLU A 20 24.37 -0.37 4.79
N LEU A 21 23.35 -0.14 3.95
CA LEU A 21 22.14 -0.94 3.93
C LEU A 21 22.43 -2.45 3.73
N GLU A 22 23.45 -2.79 2.96
CA GLU A 22 23.85 -4.18 2.71
C GLU A 22 24.27 -4.89 4.00
N HIS A 23 25.01 -4.20 4.88
CA HIS A 23 25.46 -4.69 6.18
C HIS A 23 24.33 -4.74 7.24
N PHE A 24 23.29 -3.92 7.08
CA PHE A 24 22.16 -3.81 8.00
C PHE A 24 20.81 -4.20 7.36
N SER A 25 20.84 -5.09 6.37
CA SER A 25 19.68 -5.46 5.54
C SER A 25 18.68 -6.35 6.28
N ASP A 26 19.13 -7.06 7.31
CA ASP A 26 18.33 -8.03 8.05
C ASP A 26 17.31 -7.36 8.98
N ARG A 27 16.06 -7.80 8.86
CA ARG A 27 14.93 -7.32 9.67
C ARG A 27 14.59 -8.34 10.75
N VAL A 28 14.02 -7.86 11.84
CA VAL A 28 13.41 -8.73 12.84
C VAL A 28 12.28 -9.51 12.15
N LYS A 29 12.40 -10.84 12.14
CA LYS A 29 11.36 -11.71 11.60
C LYS A 29 10.07 -11.49 12.37
N LEU A 30 9.03 -11.12 11.63
CA LEU A 30 7.69 -10.91 12.16
C LEU A 30 7.01 -12.27 12.42
N PHE A 31 7.36 -13.29 11.64
CA PHE A 31 6.71 -14.60 11.68
C PHE A 31 7.71 -15.74 11.57
N ASP A 32 7.41 -16.84 12.26
CA ASP A 32 8.16 -18.06 12.07
C ASP A 32 7.72 -18.75 10.77
N LYS A 33 8.71 -19.10 9.94
CA LYS A 33 8.48 -19.81 8.67
C LYS A 33 8.02 -21.25 8.92
N GLU A 34 8.37 -21.83 10.07
CA GLU A 34 7.89 -23.15 10.49
C GLU A 34 6.38 -23.13 10.81
N PHE A 35 5.87 -21.97 11.21
CA PHE A 35 4.45 -21.81 11.55
C PHE A 35 3.58 -21.57 10.32
N ASP A 36 4.03 -20.73 9.37
CA ASP A 36 3.27 -20.45 8.16
C ASP A 36 4.20 -20.25 6.96
N SER A 37 4.12 -21.16 5.98
CA SER A 37 4.99 -21.12 4.80
C SER A 37 4.71 -19.97 3.83
N VAL A 38 3.55 -19.31 3.89
CA VAL A 38 3.23 -18.18 3.00
C VAL A 38 3.66 -16.89 3.67
N ILE A 39 3.19 -16.64 4.89
CA ILE A 39 3.51 -15.44 5.67
C ILE A 39 5.00 -15.43 6.04
N GLY A 40 5.58 -16.58 6.36
CA GLY A 40 7.01 -16.71 6.64
C GLY A 40 7.92 -16.41 5.45
N ASN A 41 7.37 -16.45 4.23
CA ASN A 41 8.09 -16.24 2.96
C ASN A 41 7.79 -14.88 2.29
N ILE A 42 7.02 -13.99 2.92
CA ILE A 42 6.80 -12.63 2.41
C ILE A 42 8.08 -11.80 2.46
N LEU A 43 8.19 -10.79 1.59
CA LEU A 43 9.38 -9.96 1.47
C LEU A 43 9.87 -9.40 2.81
N VAL A 44 8.97 -8.91 3.67
CA VAL A 44 9.38 -8.29 4.95
C VAL A 44 9.95 -9.28 5.99
N ASN A 45 9.76 -10.59 5.79
CA ASN A 45 10.22 -11.63 6.71
C ASN A 45 11.50 -12.33 6.24
N ARG A 46 11.94 -12.08 4.99
CA ARG A 46 13.18 -12.62 4.43
C ARG A 46 14.37 -11.76 4.83
N THR A 47 15.55 -12.38 4.84
CA THR A 47 16.84 -11.79 5.22
C THR A 47 17.92 -12.14 4.20
N GLY A 48 19.01 -11.37 4.17
CA GLY A 48 20.15 -11.57 3.28
C GLY A 48 19.78 -11.73 1.78
N LYS A 49 20.43 -12.70 1.12
CA LYS A 49 20.31 -12.92 -0.34
C LYS A 49 18.88 -13.24 -0.81
N GLU A 50 18.08 -13.93 0.00
CA GLU A 50 16.69 -14.23 -0.37
C GLU A 50 15.82 -12.97 -0.42
N TRP A 51 16.03 -12.06 0.54
CA TRP A 51 15.37 -10.75 0.54
C TRP A 51 15.79 -9.92 -0.68
N GLN A 52 17.10 -9.88 -0.95
CA GLN A 52 17.65 -9.15 -2.09
C GLN A 52 17.08 -9.67 -3.41
N ALA A 53 17.09 -10.98 -3.65
CA ALA A 53 16.56 -11.59 -4.87
C ALA A 53 15.05 -11.29 -5.07
N MET A 54 14.24 -11.44 -4.02
CA MET A 54 12.81 -11.13 -4.09
C MET A 54 12.58 -9.63 -4.32
N ARG A 55 13.32 -8.76 -3.62
CA ARG A 55 13.23 -7.31 -3.80
C ARG A 55 13.58 -6.90 -5.23
N SER A 56 14.72 -7.37 -5.76
CA SER A 56 15.15 -7.07 -7.13
C SER A 56 14.13 -7.52 -8.17
N SER A 57 13.42 -8.61 -7.90
CA SER A 57 12.35 -9.09 -8.79
C SER A 57 11.07 -8.24 -8.74
N LEU A 58 10.74 -7.62 -7.60
CA LEU A 58 9.48 -6.87 -7.42
C LEU A 58 9.64 -5.35 -7.62
N ASN A 59 10.81 -4.81 -7.29
CA ASN A 59 11.11 -3.37 -7.34
C ASN A 59 10.86 -2.74 -8.73
N PRO A 60 11.14 -3.41 -9.87
CA PRO A 60 10.89 -2.84 -11.19
C PRO A 60 9.42 -2.50 -11.49
N ALA A 61 8.43 -3.09 -10.79
CA ALA A 61 7.04 -2.65 -10.92
C ALA A 61 6.79 -1.27 -10.30
N PHE A 62 7.58 -0.89 -9.30
CA PHE A 62 7.37 0.30 -8.48
C PHE A 62 8.39 1.41 -8.74
N VAL A 63 9.25 1.25 -9.75
CA VAL A 63 10.10 2.36 -10.21
C VAL A 63 9.27 3.42 -10.93
N SER A 64 9.77 4.64 -10.92
CA SER A 64 9.11 5.84 -11.45
C SER A 64 8.61 5.69 -12.89
N SER A 65 9.44 5.07 -13.74
CA SER A 65 9.14 4.85 -15.17
C SER A 65 7.95 3.91 -15.36
N ARG A 66 7.72 2.97 -14.43
CA ARG A 66 6.67 1.95 -14.51
C ARG A 66 5.45 2.24 -13.64
N THR A 67 5.57 3.08 -12.61
CA THR A 67 4.45 3.50 -11.75
C THR A 67 3.32 4.16 -12.55
N LYS A 68 3.65 4.80 -13.69
CA LYS A 68 2.67 5.37 -14.62
C LYS A 68 1.72 4.33 -15.22
N HIS A 69 2.08 3.04 -15.26
CA HIS A 69 1.17 1.99 -15.72
C HIS A 69 -0.05 1.82 -14.84
N PHE A 70 0.05 2.21 -13.56
CA PHE A 70 -1.07 2.19 -12.62
C PHE A 70 -1.88 3.49 -12.64
N PHE A 71 -1.51 4.48 -13.46
CA PHE A 71 -2.13 5.80 -13.48
C PHE A 71 -3.64 5.71 -13.72
N ASP A 72 -4.06 5.01 -14.76
CA ASP A 72 -5.48 4.92 -15.13
C ASP A 72 -6.30 4.25 -14.02
N LEU A 73 -5.77 3.17 -13.43
CA LEU A 73 -6.42 2.44 -12.33
C LEU A 73 -6.58 3.31 -11.07
N ILE A 74 -5.53 4.05 -10.70
CA ILE A 74 -5.56 4.95 -9.54
C ILE A 74 -6.50 6.13 -9.81
N SER A 75 -6.47 6.67 -11.04
CA SER A 75 -7.32 7.79 -11.44
C SER A 75 -8.79 7.39 -11.44
N GLU A 76 -9.14 6.19 -11.91
CA GLU A 76 -10.50 5.64 -11.86
C GLU A 76 -10.98 5.52 -10.41
N CYS A 77 -10.17 4.95 -9.50
CA CYS A 77 -10.50 4.89 -8.07
C CYS A 77 -10.72 6.29 -7.48
N ALA A 78 -9.85 7.27 -7.82
CA ALA A 78 -9.94 8.63 -7.31
C ALA A 78 -11.17 9.38 -7.87
N GLU A 79 -11.55 9.12 -9.11
CA GLU A 79 -12.74 9.67 -9.73
C GLU A 79 -14.01 9.12 -9.07
N THR A 80 -14.11 7.80 -8.91
CA THR A 80 -15.21 7.12 -8.21
C THR A 80 -15.35 7.64 -6.79
N PHE A 81 -14.23 7.74 -6.07
CA PHE A 81 -14.19 8.32 -4.73
C PHE A 81 -14.79 9.72 -4.66
N ALA A 82 -14.40 10.61 -5.58
CA ALA A 82 -14.93 11.96 -5.60
C ALA A 82 -16.40 12.01 -6.06
N ASN A 83 -16.80 11.13 -6.99
CA ASN A 83 -18.19 11.01 -7.47
C ASN A 83 -19.16 10.55 -6.38
N HIS A 84 -18.72 9.65 -5.48
CA HIS A 84 -19.53 9.22 -4.34
C HIS A 84 -20.06 10.42 -3.54
N PHE A 85 -19.19 11.38 -3.21
CA PHE A 85 -19.59 12.59 -2.48
C PHE A 85 -20.37 13.60 -3.31
N VAL A 86 -20.23 13.61 -4.64
CA VAL A 86 -21.06 14.44 -5.51
C VAL A 86 -22.50 13.92 -5.50
N ASN A 87 -22.64 12.59 -5.54
CA ASN A 87 -23.93 11.91 -5.57
C ASN A 87 -24.71 12.04 -4.25
N GLU A 88 -24.05 12.34 -3.13
CA GLU A 88 -24.73 12.67 -1.86
C GLU A 88 -25.61 13.93 -1.95
N ASN A 89 -25.38 14.81 -2.93
CA ASN A 89 -26.17 16.02 -3.21
C ASN A 89 -26.38 16.93 -1.97
N LYS A 90 -25.35 17.06 -1.13
CA LYS A 90 -25.34 17.94 0.05
C LYS A 90 -24.58 19.23 -0.23
N SER A 91 -24.99 20.33 0.38
CA SER A 91 -24.30 21.63 0.28
C SER A 91 -22.92 21.64 0.97
N LEU A 92 -22.72 20.72 1.92
CA LEU A 92 -21.46 20.46 2.61
C LEU A 92 -21.46 19.00 3.06
N VAL A 93 -20.45 18.24 2.67
CA VAL A 93 -20.21 16.88 3.17
C VAL A 93 -19.03 16.93 4.14
N GLU A 94 -19.20 16.43 5.35
CA GLU A 94 -18.10 16.32 6.32
C GLU A 94 -17.59 14.88 6.35
N ILE A 95 -16.32 14.67 5.99
CA ILE A 95 -15.70 13.34 5.94
C ILE A 95 -14.66 13.17 7.04
N GLN A 96 -14.55 11.96 7.60
CA GLN A 96 -13.50 11.59 8.55
C GLN A 96 -12.28 11.08 7.78
N LEU A 97 -11.20 11.88 7.72
CA LEU A 97 -10.05 11.63 6.83
C LEU A 97 -9.48 10.22 6.97
N ASN A 98 -9.16 9.77 8.19
CA ASN A 98 -8.48 8.49 8.40
C ASN A 98 -9.30 7.30 7.87
N GLU A 99 -10.62 7.32 8.06
CA GLU A 99 -11.48 6.21 7.65
C GLU A 99 -11.78 6.28 6.15
N THR A 100 -12.19 7.46 5.68
CA THR A 100 -12.53 7.68 4.29
C THR A 100 -11.33 7.43 3.37
N PHE A 101 -10.14 7.92 3.72
CA PHE A 101 -8.94 7.67 2.89
C PHE A 101 -8.44 6.23 3.03
N SER A 102 -8.64 5.56 4.18
CA SER A 102 -8.33 4.12 4.28
C SER A 102 -9.19 3.28 3.33
N LYS A 103 -10.43 3.69 3.04
CA LYS A 103 -11.31 3.04 2.05
C LYS A 103 -10.80 3.29 0.63
N PHE A 104 -10.39 4.52 0.32
CA PHE A 104 -9.74 4.86 -0.94
C PHE A 104 -8.47 4.03 -1.20
N ASP A 105 -7.54 4.02 -0.24
CA ASP A 105 -6.30 3.25 -0.33
C ASP A 105 -6.62 1.76 -0.54
N ASN A 106 -7.68 1.24 0.09
CA ASN A 106 -8.12 -0.14 -0.10
C ASN A 106 -8.58 -0.41 -1.53
N ASP A 107 -9.36 0.47 -2.14
CA ASP A 107 -9.82 0.33 -3.54
C ASP A 107 -8.66 0.46 -4.54
N VAL A 108 -7.72 1.37 -4.27
CA VAL A 108 -6.48 1.46 -5.06
C VAL A 108 -5.67 0.16 -4.96
N ILE A 109 -5.48 -0.39 -3.75
CA ILE A 109 -4.77 -1.65 -3.55
C ILE A 109 -5.52 -2.82 -4.21
N SER A 110 -6.85 -2.92 -4.07
CA SER A 110 -7.61 -4.01 -4.68
C SER A 110 -7.51 -3.97 -6.21
N SER A 111 -7.59 -2.76 -6.79
CA SER A 111 -7.52 -2.54 -8.24
C SER A 111 -6.12 -2.81 -8.77
N VAL A 112 -5.10 -2.15 -8.20
CA VAL A 112 -3.72 -2.20 -8.69
C VAL A 112 -3.00 -3.49 -8.32
N CYS A 113 -3.17 -4.01 -7.10
CA CYS A 113 -2.41 -5.18 -6.65
C CYS A 113 -3.11 -6.51 -6.94
N PHE A 114 -4.44 -6.53 -6.94
CA PHE A 114 -5.23 -7.77 -7.05
C PHE A 114 -6.11 -7.83 -8.30
N GLY A 115 -6.21 -6.73 -9.05
CA GLY A 115 -7.04 -6.68 -10.25
C GLY A 115 -8.53 -6.79 -9.97
N ILE A 116 -8.97 -6.38 -8.77
CA ILE A 116 -10.37 -6.40 -8.32
C ILE A 116 -10.86 -4.96 -8.23
N SER A 117 -11.95 -4.66 -8.95
CA SER A 117 -12.66 -3.40 -8.73
C SER A 117 -13.54 -3.53 -7.49
N SER A 118 -13.45 -2.54 -6.61
CA SER A 118 -14.08 -2.48 -5.31
C SER A 118 -14.50 -1.03 -5.09
N ASP A 119 -15.70 -0.83 -4.53
CA ASP A 119 -16.14 0.48 -4.04
C ASP A 119 -16.37 0.35 -2.53
N SER A 120 -15.31 0.61 -1.75
CA SER A 120 -15.33 0.48 -0.29
C SER A 120 -16.08 1.63 0.40
N LEU A 121 -16.40 2.70 -0.34
CA LEU A 121 -17.22 3.80 0.17
C LEU A 121 -18.70 3.46 0.11
N GLU A 122 -19.15 2.86 -0.99
CA GLU A 122 -20.54 2.43 -1.17
C GLU A 122 -20.84 1.14 -0.38
N ASP A 123 -19.94 0.15 -0.42
CA ASP A 123 -20.13 -1.13 0.27
C ASP A 123 -19.29 -1.21 1.55
N ASP A 124 -19.91 -0.85 2.67
CA ASP A 124 -19.33 -1.02 4.02
C ASP A 124 -19.07 -2.51 4.38
N ASP A 125 -19.75 -3.45 3.72
CA ASP A 125 -19.66 -4.89 3.99
C ASP A 125 -18.59 -5.61 3.15
N ASN A 126 -17.87 -4.86 2.31
CA ASN A 126 -16.87 -5.34 1.37
C ASN A 126 -15.89 -6.34 2.02
N GLU A 127 -15.90 -7.58 1.51
CA GLU A 127 -15.11 -8.68 2.06
C GLU A 127 -13.60 -8.38 1.99
N PHE A 128 -13.14 -7.73 0.92
CA PHE A 128 -11.74 -7.34 0.75
C PHE A 128 -11.34 -6.31 1.82
N PHE A 129 -12.14 -5.28 2.05
CA PHE A 129 -11.87 -4.26 3.07
C PHE A 129 -11.89 -4.84 4.49
N LYS A 130 -12.85 -5.72 4.80
CA LYS A 130 -12.89 -6.46 6.07
C LYS A 130 -11.64 -7.30 6.28
N MET A 131 -11.21 -8.01 5.23
CA MET A 131 -10.03 -8.88 5.31
C MET A 131 -8.74 -8.06 5.44
N HIS A 132 -8.66 -6.91 4.75
CA HIS A 132 -7.58 -5.95 4.92
C HIS A 132 -7.51 -5.40 6.36
N LYS A 133 -8.65 -4.96 6.93
CA LYS A 133 -8.74 -4.50 8.34
C LYS A 133 -8.29 -5.57 9.33
N LYS A 134 -8.63 -6.84 9.11
CA LYS A 134 -8.18 -7.99 9.93
C LYS A 134 -6.66 -8.20 9.88
N LEU A 135 -6.02 -8.01 8.71
CA LEU A 135 -4.55 -8.05 8.61
C LEU A 135 -3.88 -6.86 9.32
N LYS A 136 -4.46 -5.66 9.21
CA LYS A 136 -3.89 -4.44 9.82
C LYS A 136 -3.96 -4.48 11.35
N SER A 137 -5.09 -4.92 11.90
CA SER A 137 -5.24 -5.04 13.37
C SER A 137 -4.25 -6.06 13.94
N PHE A 138 -3.96 -7.15 13.21
CA PHE A 138 -2.98 -8.14 13.61
C PHE A 138 -1.58 -7.54 13.87
N GLY A 139 -1.10 -6.63 13.02
CA GLY A 139 0.19 -5.96 13.20
C GLY A 139 0.28 -5.12 14.49
N ALA A 140 -0.85 -4.55 14.95
CA ALA A 140 -0.90 -3.81 16.22
C ALA A 140 -0.95 -4.75 17.44
N PHE A 141 -1.63 -5.89 17.32
CA PHE A 141 -1.73 -6.91 18.37
C PHE A 141 -0.47 -7.77 18.53
N GLN A 142 0.49 -7.69 17.61
CA GLN A 142 1.79 -8.37 17.69
C GLN A 142 2.64 -7.91 18.90
N LYS A 143 2.32 -6.75 19.51
CA LYS A 143 2.88 -6.32 20.79
C LYS A 143 2.42 -7.21 21.98
N LEU A 144 1.35 -8.00 21.84
CA LEU A 144 0.82 -8.90 22.86
C LEU A 144 1.02 -10.36 22.45
N LYS A 145 1.96 -11.04 23.13
CA LYS A 145 2.45 -12.40 22.85
C LYS A 145 1.43 -13.51 23.24
N LEU A 146 0.22 -13.50 22.67
CA LEU A 146 -0.79 -14.53 22.93
C LEU A 146 -1.03 -15.45 21.72
N SER A 147 -0.86 -16.75 21.97
CA SER A 147 -0.94 -17.87 21.03
C SER A 147 -2.31 -18.07 20.35
N LEU A 148 -3.37 -17.40 20.81
CA LEU A 148 -4.74 -17.59 20.30
C LEU A 148 -5.10 -16.67 19.11
N ILE A 149 -4.22 -15.73 18.74
CA ILE A 149 -4.41 -14.80 17.62
C ILE A 149 -4.13 -15.47 16.24
N GLN A 150 -3.76 -16.76 16.25
CA GLN A 150 -3.31 -17.53 15.08
C GLN A 150 -4.42 -17.88 14.06
N LEU A 151 -5.70 -17.89 14.44
CA LEU A 151 -6.80 -18.22 13.51
C LEU A 151 -7.17 -17.07 12.55
N CYS A 152 -7.07 -15.83 13.00
CA CYS A 152 -7.44 -14.65 12.20
C CYS A 152 -6.57 -14.46 10.93
N PRO A 153 -5.23 -14.64 10.96
CA PRO A 153 -4.40 -14.53 9.76
C PRO A 153 -4.61 -15.69 8.77
N LEU A 154 -5.06 -16.88 9.21
CA LEU A 154 -5.29 -18.02 8.31
C LEU A 154 -6.44 -17.77 7.32
N LEU A 155 -7.56 -17.22 7.80
CA LEU A 155 -8.70 -16.85 6.96
C LEU A 155 -8.33 -15.76 5.95
N ALA A 156 -7.68 -14.69 6.43
CA ALA A 156 -7.24 -13.60 5.58
C ALA A 156 -6.21 -14.04 4.53
N LYS A 157 -5.21 -14.81 4.95
CA LYS A 157 -4.21 -15.40 4.05
C LYS A 157 -4.88 -16.26 2.96
N THR A 158 -5.78 -17.16 3.36
CA THR A 158 -6.45 -18.07 2.41
C THR A 158 -7.27 -17.28 1.41
N PHE A 159 -8.00 -16.26 1.88
CA PHE A 159 -8.74 -15.34 1.03
C PHE A 159 -7.84 -14.65 -0.02
N PHE A 160 -6.77 -13.96 0.39
CA PHE A 160 -5.89 -13.26 -0.56
C PHE A 160 -5.16 -14.22 -1.51
N LYS A 161 -4.75 -15.40 -1.03
CA LYS A 161 -4.16 -16.44 -1.89
C LYS A 161 -5.16 -16.91 -2.94
N ASN A 162 -6.41 -17.18 -2.54
CA ASN A 162 -7.45 -17.64 -3.44
C ASN A 162 -7.80 -16.58 -4.48
N ILE A 163 -7.88 -15.30 -4.08
CA ILE A 163 -8.06 -14.18 -4.99
C ILE A 163 -6.98 -14.16 -6.06
N VAL A 164 -5.70 -14.20 -5.66
CA VAL A 164 -4.59 -14.13 -6.61
C VAL A 164 -4.65 -15.30 -7.60
N ILE A 165 -4.87 -16.52 -7.10
CA ILE A 165 -4.95 -17.72 -7.94
C ILE A 165 -6.15 -17.63 -8.90
N ALA A 166 -7.33 -17.28 -8.40
CA ALA A 166 -8.54 -17.17 -9.20
C ALA A 166 -8.42 -16.07 -10.27
N THR A 167 -7.88 -14.91 -9.92
CA THR A 167 -7.62 -13.81 -10.86
C THR A 167 -6.65 -14.25 -11.96
N MET A 168 -5.55 -14.93 -11.61
CA MET A 168 -4.60 -15.45 -12.61
C MET A 168 -5.25 -16.48 -13.53
N GLN A 169 -6.00 -17.44 -12.99
CA GLN A 169 -6.69 -18.48 -13.77
C GLN A 169 -7.69 -17.87 -14.75
N LYS A 170 -8.52 -16.93 -14.29
CA LYS A 170 -9.51 -16.22 -15.11
C LYS A 170 -8.85 -15.49 -16.28
N ARG A 171 -7.70 -14.84 -16.04
CA ARG A 171 -6.97 -14.13 -17.09
C ARG A 171 -6.38 -15.05 -18.15
N GLU A 172 -5.90 -16.22 -17.73
CA GLU A 172 -5.38 -17.21 -18.67
C GLU A 172 -6.49 -17.80 -19.54
N SER A 173 -7.67 -18.04 -18.99
CA SER A 173 -8.81 -18.58 -19.75
C SER A 173 -9.46 -17.54 -20.67
N GLU A 174 -9.58 -16.29 -20.22
CA GLU A 174 -10.31 -15.23 -20.93
C GLU A 174 -9.38 -14.30 -21.73
N ASN A 175 -8.06 -14.52 -21.69
CA ASN A 175 -7.03 -13.69 -22.32
C ASN A 175 -7.14 -12.20 -21.96
N ILE A 176 -7.44 -11.90 -20.69
CA ILE A 176 -7.58 -10.54 -20.18
C ILE A 176 -6.21 -9.92 -19.95
N ASN A 177 -5.97 -8.78 -20.58
CA ASN A 177 -4.79 -7.94 -20.34
C ASN A 177 -5.21 -6.67 -19.58
N ARG A 178 -4.83 -6.58 -18.30
CA ARG A 178 -5.05 -5.41 -17.43
C ARG A 178 -3.70 -5.00 -16.85
N PRO A 179 -3.24 -3.74 -17.00
CA PRO A 179 -1.91 -3.30 -16.59
C PRO A 179 -1.79 -3.10 -15.07
N ASP A 180 -2.03 -4.16 -14.31
CA ASP A 180 -1.94 -4.20 -12.86
C ASP A 180 -0.80 -5.10 -12.39
N PHE A 181 -0.63 -5.23 -11.08
CA PHE A 181 0.47 -6.01 -10.51
C PHE A 181 0.35 -7.52 -10.76
N ILE A 182 -0.87 -8.06 -10.91
CA ILE A 182 -1.05 -9.47 -11.26
C ILE A 182 -0.54 -9.74 -12.66
N ASP A 183 -0.80 -8.86 -13.62
CA ASP A 183 -0.25 -8.97 -14.98
C ASP A 183 1.28 -8.91 -14.96
N TYR A 184 1.85 -7.99 -14.17
CA TYR A 184 3.28 -7.97 -13.93
C TYR A 184 3.82 -9.29 -13.38
N LEU A 185 3.18 -9.86 -12.35
CA LEU A 185 3.59 -11.15 -11.76
C LEU A 185 3.43 -12.32 -12.75
N MET A 186 2.38 -12.33 -13.58
CA MET A 186 2.18 -13.34 -14.61
C MET A 186 3.26 -13.26 -15.69
N LYS A 187 3.66 -12.05 -16.11
CA LYS A 187 4.77 -11.82 -17.03
C LYS A 187 6.11 -12.23 -16.43
N LEU A 188 6.34 -11.92 -15.14
CA LEU A 188 7.52 -12.39 -14.41
C LEU A 188 7.58 -13.91 -14.34
N ARG A 189 6.46 -14.60 -14.12
CA ARG A 189 6.40 -16.07 -14.03
C ARG A 189 6.68 -16.75 -15.37
N LYS A 190 6.27 -16.16 -16.49
CA LYS A 190 6.42 -16.74 -17.85
C LYS A 190 7.84 -16.64 -18.42
N LYS A 191 8.69 -15.75 -17.89
CA LYS A 191 10.06 -15.58 -18.36
C LYS A 191 11.02 -16.49 -17.58
N THR A 192 11.71 -17.39 -18.27
CA THR A 192 13.05 -17.82 -17.84
C THR A 192 13.92 -16.56 -17.83
N PHE A 193 14.53 -16.32 -16.68
CA PHE A 193 15.23 -15.10 -16.28
C PHE A 193 16.15 -14.51 -17.39
N VAL A 194 16.20 -13.17 -17.48
CA VAL A 194 17.26 -12.31 -18.10
C VAL A 194 17.00 -11.61 -19.45
N GLU A 195 16.54 -12.24 -20.54
CA GLU A 195 16.81 -11.63 -21.87
C GLU A 195 15.85 -10.53 -22.37
N GLU A 196 14.57 -10.51 -21.98
CA GLU A 196 13.61 -9.55 -22.58
C GLU A 196 13.34 -8.26 -21.77
N LEU A 197 14.05 -8.03 -20.66
CA LEU A 197 13.92 -6.78 -19.89
C LEU A 197 15.10 -5.83 -20.05
N GLY A 198 16.09 -6.14 -20.90
CA GLY A 198 17.31 -5.31 -20.99
C GLY A 198 18.04 -5.22 -19.65
N LEU A 199 17.95 -6.28 -18.82
CA LEU A 199 18.64 -6.38 -17.54
C LEU A 199 19.98 -7.12 -17.68
N ASN A 200 20.60 -7.05 -18.85
CA ASN A 200 22.05 -7.22 -18.94
C ASN A 200 22.64 -5.83 -18.73
N ASP A 201 23.40 -5.72 -17.66
CA ASP A 201 24.18 -4.56 -17.20
C ASP A 201 23.40 -3.41 -16.54
N ALA A 202 22.09 -3.24 -16.77
CA ALA A 202 21.35 -2.11 -16.19
C ALA A 202 20.64 -2.40 -14.84
N ALA A 203 20.31 -3.64 -14.43
CA ALA A 203 19.68 -3.85 -13.10
C ALA A 203 20.68 -3.72 -11.95
N ASP A 204 21.93 -4.15 -12.18
CA ASP A 204 23.02 -4.00 -11.22
C ASP A 204 23.59 -2.58 -11.24
N HIS A 205 23.36 -1.80 -12.32
CA HIS A 205 23.70 -0.38 -12.40
C HIS A 205 22.51 0.60 -12.18
N GLU A 206 21.24 0.18 -12.23
CA GLU A 206 20.01 0.91 -11.78
C GLU A 206 19.62 0.54 -10.33
N LEU A 207 20.43 -0.31 -9.68
CA LEU A 207 20.88 0.01 -8.32
C LEU A 207 21.75 1.29 -8.30
N GLU A 208 21.65 2.15 -9.31
CA GLU A 208 21.88 3.59 -9.23
C GLU A 208 21.38 4.01 -7.86
N ILE A 209 22.38 4.27 -7.03
CA ILE A 209 22.34 4.96 -5.76
C ILE A 209 21.08 5.80 -5.76
N ARG A 210 20.05 5.30 -5.07
CA ARG A 210 18.81 6.03 -4.85
C ARG A 210 19.28 7.35 -4.25
N GLN A 211 19.32 8.42 -5.05
CA GLN A 211 19.88 9.68 -4.56
C GLN A 211 19.12 10.01 -3.27
N PRO A 212 19.81 10.37 -2.18
CA PRO A 212 19.17 10.62 -0.90
C PRO A 212 18.01 11.62 -1.08
N GLY A 213 16.76 11.14 -1.14
CA GLY A 213 15.60 11.98 -1.42
C GLY A 213 14.59 11.49 -2.46
N GLU A 214 14.86 10.44 -3.26
CA GLU A 214 13.83 9.89 -4.15
C GLU A 214 12.70 9.18 -3.36
N ARG A 215 11.64 9.95 -3.10
CA ARG A 215 10.42 9.49 -2.42
C ARG A 215 9.69 8.43 -3.26
N SER A 216 8.92 7.56 -2.58
CA SER A 216 7.99 6.64 -3.26
C SER A 216 7.04 7.44 -4.15
N LYS A 217 7.22 7.35 -5.47
CA LYS A 217 6.40 8.10 -6.45
C LYS A 217 5.00 7.51 -6.60
N PHE A 218 4.78 6.28 -6.16
CA PHE A 218 3.46 5.63 -6.12
C PHE A 218 2.50 6.35 -5.18
N ALA A 219 2.85 6.45 -3.90
CA ALA A 219 2.00 7.13 -2.90
C ALA A 219 1.80 8.62 -3.26
N LEU A 220 2.84 9.25 -3.81
CA LEU A 220 2.72 10.63 -4.28
C LEU A 220 1.77 10.76 -5.49
N LEU A 221 1.78 9.80 -6.41
CA LEU A 221 0.87 9.76 -7.55
C LEU A 221 -0.58 9.56 -7.08
N GLU A 222 -0.80 8.59 -6.22
CA GLU A 222 -2.09 8.30 -5.57
C GLU A 222 -2.68 9.53 -4.88
N ILE A 223 -1.91 10.18 -4.00
CA ILE A 223 -2.33 11.40 -3.32
C ILE A 223 -2.63 12.52 -4.33
N LYS A 224 -1.79 12.71 -5.34
CA LYS A 224 -2.01 13.76 -6.36
C LYS A 224 -3.30 13.54 -7.13
N LEU A 225 -3.60 12.30 -7.53
CA LEU A 225 -4.81 11.97 -8.27
C LEU A 225 -6.06 12.13 -7.40
N LEU A 226 -6.01 11.67 -6.14
CA LEU A 226 -7.08 11.87 -5.17
C LEU A 226 -7.40 13.37 -5.01
N PHE A 227 -6.39 14.20 -4.74
CA PHE A 227 -6.58 15.63 -4.56
C PHE A 227 -6.98 16.33 -5.86
N PHE A 228 -6.49 15.89 -7.02
CA PHE A 228 -6.91 16.44 -8.31
C PHE A 228 -8.43 16.27 -8.52
N HIS A 229 -8.96 15.06 -8.31
CA HIS A 229 -10.39 14.77 -8.46
C HIS A 229 -11.26 15.39 -7.38
N LEU A 230 -10.77 15.47 -6.14
CA LEU A 230 -11.46 16.19 -5.07
C LEU A 230 -11.51 17.68 -5.36
N LEU A 231 -10.38 18.29 -5.73
CA LEU A 231 -10.31 19.74 -6.00
C LEU A 231 -11.01 20.12 -7.30
N SER A 232 -11.15 19.23 -8.28
CA SER A 232 -11.94 19.53 -9.48
C SER A 232 -13.44 19.67 -9.18
N LYS A 233 -13.94 18.97 -8.15
CA LYS A 233 -15.37 18.90 -7.80
C LYS A 233 -15.74 19.71 -6.55
N PHE A 234 -14.80 19.93 -5.63
CA PHE A 234 -15.07 20.52 -4.31
C PHE A 234 -14.09 21.63 -3.93
N ASP A 235 -14.57 22.53 -3.08
CA ASP A 235 -13.74 23.37 -2.23
C ASP A 235 -13.54 22.66 -0.88
N LEU A 236 -12.29 22.48 -0.48
CA LEU A 236 -11.93 21.85 0.79
C LEU A 236 -11.99 22.91 1.90
N VAL A 237 -12.88 22.70 2.88
CA VAL A 237 -13.11 23.65 3.98
C VAL A 237 -12.81 23.01 5.34
N PRO A 238 -12.23 23.77 6.29
CA PRO A 238 -12.02 23.28 7.64
C PRO A 238 -13.37 23.05 8.35
N THR A 239 -13.44 22.01 9.17
CA THR A 239 -14.63 21.66 9.96
C THR A 239 -14.37 21.86 11.45
N ILE A 240 -15.38 22.34 12.17
CA ILE A 240 -15.33 22.56 13.64
C ILE A 240 -15.11 21.22 14.39
N LYS A 241 -15.50 20.09 13.78
CA LYS A 241 -15.37 18.74 14.34
C LYS A 241 -13.92 18.22 14.44
N THR A 242 -12.96 18.90 13.82
CA THR A 242 -11.56 18.47 13.83
C THR A 242 -10.94 18.68 15.20
N ASN A 243 -10.61 17.58 15.90
CA ASN A 243 -10.00 17.63 17.23
C ASN A 243 -8.87 16.60 17.36
N PRO A 244 -7.70 16.83 16.73
CA PRO A 244 -6.54 15.97 16.89
C PRO A 244 -5.84 16.27 18.22
N VAL A 245 -5.80 15.30 19.13
CA VAL A 245 -5.03 15.37 20.38
C VAL A 245 -3.81 14.47 20.23
N LEU A 246 -2.61 15.05 20.25
CA LEU A 246 -1.39 14.25 20.33
C LEU A 246 -1.23 13.70 21.75
N ASN A 247 -1.37 12.39 21.90
CA ASN A 247 -1.10 11.68 23.14
C ASN A 247 0.31 11.09 23.10
N LEU A 248 1.23 11.75 23.79
CA LEU A 248 2.60 11.29 23.98
C LEU A 248 2.65 10.30 25.15
N THR A 249 2.95 9.05 24.84
CA THR A 249 3.34 8.05 25.84
C THR A 249 4.86 7.90 25.86
N ARG A 250 5.42 7.32 26.94
CA ARG A 250 6.88 7.18 27.16
C ARG A 250 7.65 6.53 26.00
N PHE A 251 6.97 5.78 25.12
CA PHE A 251 7.57 5.07 23.99
C PHE A 251 6.83 5.27 22.65
N ASP A 252 5.74 6.04 22.62
CA ASP A 252 4.88 6.13 21.42
C ASP A 252 4.15 7.47 21.35
N VAL A 253 3.99 8.02 20.15
CA VAL A 253 3.20 9.22 19.88
C VAL A 253 1.93 8.79 19.16
N ASN A 254 0.79 8.89 19.84
CA ASN A 254 -0.50 8.50 19.28
C ASN A 254 -1.34 9.74 18.98
N VAL A 255 -1.98 9.78 17.82
CA VAL A 255 -3.03 10.77 17.55
C VAL A 255 -4.34 10.22 18.12
N VAL A 256 -4.87 10.88 19.15
CA VAL A 256 -6.18 10.59 19.77
C VAL A 256 -7.19 11.58 19.20
N GLY A 257 -8.30 11.08 18.67
CA GLY A 257 -9.33 11.89 18.02
C GLY A 257 -9.36 11.72 16.50
N HIS A 258 -10.28 12.43 15.86
CA HIS A 258 -10.54 12.32 14.42
C HIS A 258 -10.29 13.67 13.74
N THR A 259 -9.72 13.60 12.54
CA THR A 259 -9.57 14.77 11.67
C THR A 259 -10.68 14.73 10.64
N PHE A 260 -11.47 15.80 10.60
CA PHE A 260 -12.56 15.95 9.64
C PHE A 260 -12.20 16.97 8.57
N LEU A 261 -12.79 16.81 7.40
CA LEU A 261 -12.65 17.73 6.27
C LEU A 261 -14.02 17.97 5.65
N GLY A 262 -14.33 19.22 5.36
CA GLY A 262 -15.56 19.60 4.67
C GLY A 262 -15.32 19.64 3.17
N LEU A 263 -16.20 18.99 2.41
CA LEU A 263 -16.26 19.03 0.96
C LEU A 263 -17.47 19.86 0.57
N LYS A 264 -17.23 21.07 0.04
CA LYS A 264 -18.28 21.94 -0.48
C LYS A 264 -18.32 21.83 -2.01
N PRO A 265 -19.40 21.35 -2.64
CA PRO A 265 -19.44 21.22 -4.10
C PRO A 265 -19.18 22.56 -4.79
N ARG A 266 -18.32 22.55 -5.81
CA ARG A 266 -18.14 23.73 -6.67
C ARG A 266 -19.34 23.88 -7.58
N LYS A 267 -19.85 25.10 -7.69
CA LYS A 267 -20.76 25.44 -8.78
C LYS A 267 -19.92 25.52 -10.04
N VAL A 268 -20.06 24.53 -10.92
CA VAL A 268 -19.43 24.57 -12.25
C VAL A 268 -19.96 25.82 -12.94
N THR A 269 -19.12 26.85 -13.02
CA THR A 269 -19.45 28.05 -13.79
C THR A 269 -19.14 27.65 -15.23
N SER A 270 -20.17 27.46 -16.04
CA SER A 270 -20.01 27.26 -17.48
C SER A 270 -19.24 28.45 -18.04
N LEU A 271 -17.99 28.22 -18.44
CA LEU A 271 -17.21 29.15 -19.26
C LEU A 271 -17.77 29.17 -20.68
#